data_AF-A0A321LHG9-F1
#
_entry.id   AF-A0A321LHG9-F1
#
_cell.length_a   1.000
_cell.length_b   1.000
_cell.length_c   1.000
_cell.angle_alpha   90.00
_cell.angle_beta   90.00
_cell.angle_gamma   90.00
#
_symmetry.space_group_name_H-M   'P 1'
#
loop_
_entity.id
_entity.type
_entity.pdbx_description
1 polymer ?
#
loop_
_entity_poly.entity_id
_entity_poly.type
_entity_poly.pdbx_seq_one_letter_code
_entity_poly.pdbx_strand_id
1 'polypeptide(L)'
;MAENTSKEVNITSLILVPALISLAITILRLVGELQHWSETFFSPKPGGGNAIVGISWLAPIFGIYFAVKLSNAGLRPFSAAKGILMAVIGIVLVVVVAIIATKTLPQASPAAIIVITLAMVVAAFFQQKPWPALFKALLWYGLAARIPVAIIMLIAIQRNWGTHYDVVPNDSFPAMSWFMKWVFIGAIPQILLWIPFTIIIGGLFGSITAALKGRGAVPKATPA
;
A
#
# COMPACT_ATOMS: atom_id res chain seq x y z
N MET A 1 1.64 -11.62 -43.30
CA MET A 1 2.30 -10.95 -42.16
C MET A 1 1.21 -10.44 -41.25
N ALA A 2 0.90 -11.16 -40.17
CA ALA A 2 -0.11 -10.74 -39.19
C ALA A 2 0.58 -9.86 -38.17
N GLU A 3 0.26 -8.56 -38.21
CA GLU A 3 0.72 -7.55 -37.27
C GLU A 3 0.12 -7.88 -35.90
N ASN A 4 0.91 -8.50 -35.03
CA ASN A 4 0.51 -8.77 -33.66
C ASN A 4 0.64 -7.46 -32.86
N THR A 5 -0.35 -6.58 -32.98
CA THR A 5 -0.45 -5.38 -32.14
C THR A 5 -0.76 -5.83 -30.70
N SER A 6 0.29 -6.19 -29.96
CA SER A 6 0.21 -6.32 -28.52
C SER A 6 -0.24 -4.97 -27.98
N LYS A 7 -1.51 -4.86 -27.53
CA LYS A 7 -1.99 -3.69 -26.81
C LYS A 7 -1.14 -3.52 -25.55
N GLU A 8 -0.14 -2.65 -25.63
CA GLU A 8 0.64 -2.28 -24.46
C GLU A 8 -0.32 -1.69 -23.42
N VAL A 9 -0.30 -2.25 -22.21
CA VAL A 9 -1.11 -1.71 -21.12
C VAL A 9 -0.52 -0.37 -20.72
N ASN A 10 -1.22 0.71 -21.04
CA ASN A 10 -0.86 2.05 -20.57
C ASN A 10 -1.04 2.11 -19.04
N ILE A 11 0.08 2.08 -18.31
CA ILE A 11 0.11 2.07 -16.84
C ILE A 11 -0.55 3.34 -16.26
N THR A 12 -0.33 4.50 -16.89
CA THR A 12 -0.92 5.76 -16.44
C THR A 12 -2.44 5.70 -16.48
N SER A 13 -3.01 5.21 -17.58
CA SER A 13 -4.47 5.00 -17.70
C SER A 13 -4.98 3.96 -16.70
N LEU A 14 -4.19 2.92 -16.42
CA LEU A 14 -4.56 1.86 -15.48
C LEU A 14 -4.69 2.38 -14.04
N ILE A 15 -3.80 3.28 -13.61
CA ILE A 15 -3.73 3.76 -12.22
C ILE A 15 -4.46 5.09 -11.97
N LEU A 16 -4.76 5.87 -13.02
CA LEU A 16 -5.34 7.21 -12.86
C LEU A 16 -6.64 7.19 -12.04
N VAL A 17 -7.60 6.33 -12.41
CA VAL A 17 -8.88 6.24 -11.70
C VAL A 17 -8.68 5.78 -10.25
N PRO A 18 -7.93 4.69 -9.96
CA PRO A 18 -7.57 4.34 -8.59
C PRO A 18 -6.90 5.48 -7.80
N ALA A 19 -5.99 6.23 -8.41
CA ALA A 19 -5.31 7.35 -7.75
C ALA A 19 -6.28 8.49 -7.40
N LEU A 20 -7.20 8.84 -8.31
CA LEU A 20 -8.23 9.85 -8.06
C LEU A 20 -9.20 9.41 -6.94
N ILE A 21 -9.58 8.13 -6.90
CA ILE A 21 -10.40 7.59 -5.81
C ILE A 21 -9.65 7.69 -4.47
N SER A 22 -8.37 7.33 -4.45
CA SER A 22 -7.54 7.46 -3.23
C SER A 22 -7.41 8.91 -2.77
N LEU A 23 -7.25 9.84 -3.70
CA LEU A 23 -7.22 11.27 -3.38
C LEU A 23 -8.57 11.74 -2.80
N ALA A 24 -9.68 11.36 -3.42
CA ALA A 24 -11.02 11.70 -2.93
C ALA A 24 -11.27 11.17 -1.51
N ILE A 25 -10.89 9.92 -1.23
CA ILE A 25 -11.01 9.32 0.11
C ILE A 25 -10.08 10.03 1.10
N THR A 26 -8.87 10.40 0.70
CA THR A 26 -7.93 11.15 1.54
C THR A 26 -8.49 12.52 1.91
N ILE A 27 -9.06 13.26 0.95
CA ILE A 27 -9.67 14.57 1.20
C ILE A 27 -10.92 14.41 2.07
N LEU A 28 -11.80 13.45 1.76
CA LEU A 28 -12.98 13.17 2.58
C LEU A 28 -12.59 12.87 4.02
N ARG A 29 -11.53 12.07 4.21
CA ARG A 29 -11.01 11.75 5.53
C ARG A 29 -10.53 12.99 6.27
N LEU A 30 -9.68 13.81 5.61
CA LEU A 30 -9.19 15.05 6.17
C LEU A 30 -10.33 15.98 6.60
N VAL A 31 -11.32 16.19 5.72
CA VAL A 31 -12.49 17.03 6.01
C VAL A 31 -13.27 16.47 7.19
N GLY A 32 -13.52 15.15 7.23
CA GLY A 32 -14.25 14.54 8.34
C GLY A 32 -13.53 14.70 9.68
N GLU A 33 -12.20 14.59 9.71
CA GLU A 33 -11.42 14.83 10.94
C GLU A 33 -11.46 16.30 11.37
N LEU A 34 -11.32 17.24 10.42
CA LEU A 34 -11.40 18.68 10.68
C LEU A 34 -12.80 19.13 11.14
N GLN A 35 -13.85 18.45 10.67
CA GLN A 35 -15.24 18.70 11.06
C GLN A 35 -15.69 17.87 12.27
N HIS A 36 -14.76 17.14 12.90
CA HIS A 36 -15.03 16.30 14.06
C HIS A 36 -16.20 15.33 13.84
N TRP A 37 -16.29 14.74 12.65
CA TRP A 37 -17.24 13.66 12.37
C TRP A 37 -16.90 12.41 13.22
N SER A 38 -17.79 11.41 13.19
CA SER A 38 -17.68 10.21 14.03
C SER A 38 -16.28 9.56 13.98
N GLU A 39 -15.66 9.38 15.14
CA GLU A 39 -14.33 8.78 15.28
C GLU A 39 -14.24 7.36 14.73
N THR A 40 -15.37 6.62 14.66
CA THR A 40 -15.42 5.30 14.03
C THR A 40 -15.01 5.37 12.55
N PHE A 41 -15.37 6.46 11.87
CA PHE A 41 -15.09 6.67 10.46
C PHE A 41 -13.89 7.59 10.23
N PHE A 42 -13.66 8.57 11.11
CA PHE A 42 -12.70 9.67 10.96
C PHE A 42 -11.88 9.88 12.23
N SER A 43 -11.16 8.85 12.70
CA SER A 43 -10.36 8.96 13.92
C SER A 43 -9.08 9.81 13.70
N PRO A 44 -8.84 10.84 14.53
CA PRO A 44 -7.61 11.63 14.50
C PRO A 44 -6.44 10.95 15.22
N LYS A 45 -6.63 9.74 15.77
CA LYS A 45 -5.59 9.03 16.53
C LYS A 45 -4.38 8.68 15.65
N PRO A 46 -3.18 8.53 16.23
CA PRO A 46 -1.99 8.13 15.47
C PRO A 46 -2.20 6.84 14.69
N GLY A 47 -1.71 6.79 13.45
CA GLY A 47 -1.97 5.67 12.54
C GLY A 47 -3.43 5.54 12.10
N GLY A 48 -4.28 6.49 12.47
CA GLY A 48 -5.67 6.56 12.06
C GLY A 48 -6.66 5.72 12.85
N GLY A 49 -6.26 5.14 14.00
CA GLY A 49 -7.19 4.53 14.98
C GLY A 49 -8.11 3.42 14.47
N ASN A 50 -7.72 2.68 13.42
CA ASN A 50 -8.58 1.73 12.68
C ASN A 50 -9.81 2.36 12.01
N ALA A 51 -9.77 3.66 11.73
CA ALA A 51 -10.83 4.36 11.02
C ALA A 51 -11.20 3.64 9.71
N ILE A 52 -12.51 3.48 9.49
CA ILE A 52 -13.05 2.79 8.31
C ILE A 52 -12.72 3.59 7.04
N VAL A 53 -12.79 4.92 7.10
CA VAL A 53 -12.44 5.78 5.96
C VAL A 53 -10.92 5.92 5.92
N GLY A 54 -10.28 5.09 5.10
CA GLY A 54 -8.83 5.10 4.94
C GLY A 54 -8.39 4.39 3.68
N ILE A 55 -7.36 4.94 3.02
CA ILE A 55 -6.86 4.37 1.77
C ILE A 55 -6.10 3.05 1.96
N SER A 56 -5.78 2.67 3.20
CA SER A 56 -5.15 1.38 3.53
C SER A 56 -6.01 0.19 3.10
N TRP A 57 -7.33 0.34 3.14
CA TRP A 57 -8.30 -0.67 2.70
C TRP A 57 -8.35 -0.84 1.18
N LEU A 58 -7.83 0.12 0.42
CA LEU A 58 -7.84 0.07 -1.04
C LEU A 58 -6.74 -0.83 -1.61
N ALA A 59 -5.70 -1.16 -0.83
CA ALA A 59 -4.64 -2.07 -1.27
C ALA A 59 -5.17 -3.44 -1.75
N PRO A 60 -5.98 -4.18 -0.99
CA PRO A 60 -6.56 -5.43 -1.47
C PRO A 60 -7.51 -5.22 -2.67
N ILE A 61 -8.35 -4.17 -2.63
CA ILE A 61 -9.34 -3.88 -3.69
C ILE A 61 -8.64 -3.61 -5.02
N PHE A 62 -7.67 -2.71 -5.04
CA PHE A 62 -6.95 -2.38 -6.26
C PHE A 62 -5.94 -3.45 -6.66
N GLY A 63 -5.42 -4.24 -5.72
CA GLY A 63 -4.68 -5.47 -6.03
C GLY A 63 -5.49 -6.42 -6.92
N ILE A 64 -6.76 -6.67 -6.56
CA ILE A 64 -7.70 -7.47 -7.37
C ILE A 64 -7.97 -6.80 -8.72
N TYR A 65 -8.29 -5.50 -8.72
CA TYR A 65 -8.57 -4.74 -9.95
C TYR A 65 -7.41 -4.81 -10.95
N PHE A 66 -6.18 -4.51 -10.51
CA PHE A 66 -4.99 -4.56 -11.35
C PHE A 66 -4.70 -5.98 -11.83
N ALA A 67 -4.82 -6.99 -10.96
CA ALA A 67 -4.62 -8.38 -11.34
C ALA A 67 -5.58 -8.81 -12.46
N VAL A 68 -6.86 -8.41 -12.39
CA VAL A 68 -7.85 -8.69 -13.44
C VAL A 68 -7.49 -7.98 -14.75
N LYS A 69 -7.22 -6.67 -14.71
CA LYS A 69 -6.90 -5.89 -15.91
C LYS A 69 -5.62 -6.40 -16.60
N LEU A 70 -4.57 -6.66 -15.83
CA LEU A 70 -3.30 -7.18 -16.34
C LEU A 70 -3.46 -8.60 -16.90
N SER A 71 -4.19 -9.49 -16.21
CA SER A 71 -4.41 -10.85 -16.69
C SER A 71 -5.21 -10.93 -17.99
N ASN A 72 -6.17 -10.02 -18.17
CA ASN A 72 -6.96 -9.89 -19.40
C ASN A 72 -6.13 -9.34 -20.56
N ALA A 73 -5.09 -8.55 -20.26
CA ALA A 73 -4.12 -8.05 -21.24
C ALA A 73 -2.95 -9.03 -21.51
N GLY A 74 -3.03 -10.28 -21.03
CA GLY A 74 -1.98 -11.29 -21.21
C GLY A 74 -0.78 -11.15 -20.28
N LEU A 75 -0.72 -10.11 -19.44
CA LEU A 75 0.36 -9.87 -18.47
C LEU A 75 0.10 -10.63 -17.15
N ARG A 76 0.01 -11.96 -17.27
CA ARG A 76 -0.29 -12.88 -16.16
C ARG A 76 0.95 -13.13 -15.27
N PRO A 77 0.78 -13.62 -14.02
CA PRO A 77 1.92 -14.01 -13.20
C PRO A 77 2.62 -15.21 -13.83
N PHE A 78 3.94 -15.31 -13.64
CA PHE A 78 4.68 -16.54 -13.97
C PHE A 78 4.20 -17.71 -13.10
N SER A 79 3.83 -17.43 -11.85
CA SER A 79 3.19 -18.38 -10.96
C SER A 79 2.41 -17.64 -9.87
N ALA A 80 1.08 -17.79 -9.89
CA ALA A 80 0.21 -17.21 -8.87
C ALA A 80 0.52 -17.78 -7.46
N ALA A 81 0.83 -19.08 -7.37
CA ALA A 81 1.20 -19.73 -6.12
C ALA A 81 2.49 -19.15 -5.52
N LYS A 82 3.53 -18.92 -6.35
CA LYS A 82 4.75 -18.23 -5.88
C LYS A 82 4.45 -16.80 -5.45
N GLY A 83 3.54 -16.09 -6.14
CA GLY A 83 3.09 -14.75 -5.73
C GLY A 83 2.51 -14.74 -4.31
N ILE A 84 1.58 -15.66 -4.03
CA ILE A 84 0.97 -15.83 -2.71
C ILE A 84 2.04 -16.17 -1.67
N LEU A 85 2.88 -17.18 -1.93
CA LEU A 85 3.93 -17.61 -1.01
C LEU A 85 4.90 -16.47 -0.66
N MET A 86 5.36 -15.72 -1.67
CA MET A 86 6.27 -14.59 -1.46
C MET A 86 5.61 -13.46 -0.68
N ALA A 87 4.29 -13.26 -0.80
CA ALA A 87 3.58 -12.26 -0.02
C ALA A 87 3.47 -12.68 1.44
N VAL A 88 3.15 -13.96 1.70
CA VAL A 88 3.13 -14.53 3.05
C VAL A 88 4.50 -14.46 3.72
N ILE A 89 5.57 -14.85 3.02
CA ILE A 89 6.95 -14.72 3.54
C ILE A 89 7.27 -13.27 3.87
N GLY A 90 6.91 -12.32 2.99
CA GLY A 90 7.09 -10.89 3.22
C GLY A 90 6.35 -10.38 4.46
N ILE A 91 5.09 -10.80 4.65
CA ILE A 91 4.30 -10.46 5.84
C ILE A 91 4.96 -11.02 7.11
N VAL A 92 5.37 -12.29 7.09
CA VAL A 92 6.05 -12.93 8.24
C VAL A 92 7.35 -12.20 8.57
N LEU A 93 8.17 -11.86 7.57
CA LEU A 93 9.39 -11.08 7.76
C LEU A 93 9.11 -9.75 8.47
N VAL A 94 8.15 -8.99 7.98
CA VAL A 94 7.78 -7.68 8.56
C VAL A 94 7.29 -7.84 10.00
N VAL A 95 6.43 -8.83 10.27
CA VAL A 95 5.90 -9.07 11.62
C VAL A 95 7.04 -9.44 12.58
N VAL A 96 7.93 -10.35 12.19
CA VAL A 96 9.08 -10.75 13.01
C VAL A 96 9.98 -9.55 13.29
N VAL A 97 10.33 -8.76 12.27
CA VAL A 97 11.16 -7.56 12.45
C VAL A 97 10.47 -6.53 13.34
N ALA A 98 9.17 -6.30 13.18
CA ALA A 98 8.43 -5.37 14.01
C ALA A 98 8.38 -5.82 15.48
N ILE A 99 8.18 -7.11 15.75
CA ILE A 99 8.23 -7.68 17.11
C ILE A 99 9.61 -7.51 17.72
N ILE A 100 10.68 -7.79 16.97
CA ILE A 100 12.05 -7.62 17.47
C ILE A 100 12.31 -6.14 17.75
N ALA A 101 12.05 -5.26 16.78
CA ALA A 101 12.29 -3.82 16.90
C ALA A 101 11.54 -3.18 18.07
N THR A 102 10.28 -3.56 18.29
CA THR A 102 9.48 -3.04 19.43
C THR A 102 9.97 -3.54 20.79
N LYS A 103 10.70 -4.66 20.84
CA LYS A 103 11.30 -5.19 22.07
C LYS A 103 12.71 -4.69 22.34
N THR A 104 13.46 -4.32 21.31
CA THR A 104 14.89 -3.98 21.41
C THR A 104 15.21 -2.51 21.24
N LEU A 105 14.31 -1.74 20.62
CA LEU A 105 14.48 -0.31 20.39
C LEU A 105 13.46 0.50 21.19
N PRO A 106 13.78 1.74 21.60
CA PRO A 106 12.81 2.62 22.22
C PRO A 106 11.59 2.79 21.32
N GLN A 107 10.40 2.70 21.92
CA GLN A 107 9.13 2.74 21.20
C GLN A 107 9.02 4.03 20.39
N ALA A 108 8.58 3.91 19.13
CA ALA A 108 8.46 5.03 18.19
C ALA A 108 9.75 5.84 17.97
N SER A 109 10.93 5.29 18.29
CA SER A 109 12.20 5.93 17.94
C SER A 109 12.40 6.01 16.42
N PRO A 110 13.15 7.02 15.94
CA PRO A 110 13.62 7.07 14.55
C PRO A 110 14.26 5.76 14.06
N ALA A 111 15.04 5.10 14.92
CA ALA A 111 15.67 3.83 14.62
C ALA A 111 14.64 2.72 14.36
N ALA A 112 13.60 2.61 15.20
CA ALA A 112 12.53 1.63 15.00
C ALA A 112 11.77 1.88 13.68
N ILE A 113 11.49 3.14 13.35
CA ILE A 113 10.84 3.52 12.08
C ILE A 113 11.69 3.07 10.89
N ILE A 114 13.01 3.35 10.93
CA ILE A 114 13.93 2.96 9.85
C ILE A 114 14.00 1.43 9.71
N VAL A 115 14.18 0.69 10.79
CA VAL A 115 14.29 -0.78 10.75
C VAL A 115 13.01 -1.41 10.18
N ILE A 116 11.84 -0.98 10.64
CA ILE A 116 10.56 -1.51 10.16
C ILE A 116 10.31 -1.15 8.69
N THR A 117 10.59 0.10 8.29
CA THR A 117 10.41 0.53 6.90
C THR A 117 11.36 -0.19 5.94
N LEU A 118 12.61 -0.45 6.34
CA LEU A 118 13.54 -1.26 5.54
C LEU A 118 13.03 -2.69 5.34
N ALA A 119 12.52 -3.34 6.40
CA ALA A 119 11.94 -4.67 6.28
C ALA A 119 10.71 -4.69 5.33
N MET A 120 9.88 -3.66 5.39
CA MET A 120 8.75 -3.49 4.46
C MET A 120 9.22 -3.40 3.01
N VAL A 121 10.24 -2.57 2.72
CA VAL A 121 10.82 -2.44 1.38
C VAL A 121 11.34 -3.78 0.87
N VAL A 122 12.13 -4.50 1.68
CA VAL A 122 12.65 -5.84 1.32
C VAL A 122 11.52 -6.81 1.01
N ALA A 123 10.49 -6.87 1.86
CA ALA A 123 9.33 -7.73 1.67
C ALA A 123 8.55 -7.39 0.38
N ALA A 124 8.44 -6.11 0.02
CA ALA A 124 7.79 -5.70 -1.23
C ALA A 124 8.57 -6.16 -2.47
N PHE A 125 9.90 -6.15 -2.45
CA PHE A 125 10.70 -6.63 -3.58
C PHE A 125 10.53 -8.13 -3.86
N PHE A 126 10.10 -8.93 -2.88
CA PHE A 126 9.74 -10.34 -3.13
C PHE A 126 8.59 -10.49 -4.15
N GLN A 127 7.73 -9.47 -4.30
CA GLN A 127 6.61 -9.49 -5.25
C GLN A 127 7.03 -9.25 -6.71
N GLN A 128 8.22 -8.68 -6.94
CA GLN A 128 8.66 -8.35 -8.29
C GLN A 128 8.85 -9.60 -9.17
N LYS A 129 9.45 -10.66 -8.63
CA LYS A 129 9.74 -11.89 -9.38
C LYS A 129 8.51 -12.68 -9.84
N PRO A 130 7.51 -12.98 -8.98
CA PRO A 130 6.37 -13.80 -9.40
C PRO A 130 5.43 -13.07 -10.38
N TRP A 131 5.33 -11.75 -10.29
CA TRP A 131 4.46 -10.95 -11.16
C TRP A 131 4.97 -9.51 -11.37
N PRO A 132 5.96 -9.29 -12.26
CA PRO A 132 6.59 -7.98 -12.44
C PRO A 132 5.60 -6.87 -12.86
N ALA A 133 4.60 -7.20 -13.67
CA ALA A 133 3.59 -6.25 -14.13
C ALA A 133 2.71 -5.75 -12.98
N LEU A 134 2.24 -6.64 -12.10
CA LEU A 134 1.45 -6.28 -10.93
C LEU A 134 2.28 -5.48 -9.92
N PHE A 135 3.54 -5.87 -9.70
CA PHE A 135 4.48 -5.11 -8.89
C PHE A 135 4.62 -3.66 -9.37
N LYS A 136 4.87 -3.45 -10.68
CA LYS A 136 4.99 -2.12 -11.27
C LYS A 136 3.68 -1.31 -11.13
N ALA A 137 2.53 -1.93 -11.40
CA ALA A 137 1.24 -1.26 -11.25
C ALA A 137 1.00 -0.79 -9.81
N LEU A 138 1.25 -1.66 -8.82
CA LEU A 138 1.10 -1.34 -7.39
C LEU A 138 2.12 -0.30 -6.91
N LEU A 139 3.35 -0.32 -7.43
CA LEU A 139 4.37 0.68 -7.12
C LEU A 139 3.95 2.07 -7.62
N TRP A 140 3.56 2.19 -8.88
CA TRP A 140 3.14 3.48 -9.46
C TRP A 140 1.83 3.98 -8.87
N TYR A 141 0.87 3.09 -8.66
CA TYR A 141 -0.35 3.43 -7.92
C TYR A 141 -0.02 3.88 -6.49
N GLY A 142 0.86 3.18 -5.79
CA GLY A 142 1.31 3.54 -4.45
C GLY A 142 1.93 4.94 -4.41
N LEU A 143 2.83 5.25 -5.35
CA LEU A 143 3.39 6.60 -5.47
C LEU A 143 2.31 7.65 -5.70
N ALA A 144 1.40 7.41 -6.66
CA ALA A 144 0.33 8.34 -6.99
C ALA A 144 -0.64 8.59 -5.81
N ALA A 145 -0.92 7.56 -4.99
CA ALA A 145 -1.78 7.68 -3.82
C ALA A 145 -1.06 8.32 -2.62
N ARG A 146 0.25 8.13 -2.46
CA ARG A 146 0.99 8.49 -1.24
C ARG A 146 1.67 9.85 -1.30
N ILE A 147 2.04 10.33 -2.49
CA ILE A 147 2.60 11.69 -2.65
C ILE A 147 1.60 12.76 -2.17
N PRO A 148 0.31 12.75 -2.57
CA PRO A 148 -0.67 13.71 -2.04
C PRO A 148 -0.82 13.63 -0.53
N VAL A 149 -0.82 12.42 0.06
CA VAL A 149 -0.89 12.24 1.52
C VAL A 149 0.32 12.86 2.21
N ALA A 150 1.53 12.62 1.70
CA ALA A 150 2.74 13.22 2.27
C ALA A 150 2.72 14.75 2.22
N ILE A 151 2.15 15.34 1.15
CA ILE A 151 1.96 16.79 1.03
C ILE A 151 0.93 17.29 2.05
N ILE A 152 -0.20 16.59 2.21
CA ILE A 152 -1.20 16.93 3.23
C ILE A 152 -0.57 16.89 4.64
N MET A 153 0.23 15.86 4.94
CA MET A 153 0.94 15.76 6.22
C MET A 153 1.93 16.91 6.43
N LEU A 154 2.62 17.36 5.38
CA LEU A 154 3.52 18.52 5.45
C LEU A 154 2.76 19.76 5.94
N ILE A 155 1.61 20.03 5.32
CA ILE A 155 0.77 21.18 5.64
C ILE A 155 0.14 21.02 7.03
N ALA A 156 -0.40 19.84 7.34
CA ALA A 156 -1.01 19.54 8.63
C ALA A 156 -0.03 19.72 9.79
N ILE A 157 1.21 19.24 9.65
CA ILE A 157 2.27 19.39 10.67
C ILE A 157 2.69 20.85 10.82
N GLN A 158 2.79 21.60 9.72
CA GLN A 158 3.12 23.02 9.79
C GLN A 158 2.02 23.84 10.45
N ARG A 159 0.75 23.44 10.29
CA ARG A 159 -0.42 24.17 10.78
C ARG A 159 -1.01 23.63 12.10
N ASN A 160 -0.50 22.50 12.60
CA ASN A 160 -0.99 21.79 13.77
C ASN A 160 -2.52 21.58 13.75
N TRP A 161 -3.01 20.93 12.69
CA TRP A 161 -4.45 20.70 12.51
C TRP A 161 -5.07 19.75 13.55
N GLY A 162 -4.28 18.98 14.31
CA GLY A 162 -4.78 18.04 15.30
C GLY A 162 -5.47 16.81 14.69
N THR A 163 -5.10 16.48 13.45
CA THR A 163 -5.59 15.34 12.67
C THR A 163 -4.63 14.16 12.77
N HIS A 164 -5.02 12.99 12.27
CA HIS A 164 -4.08 11.86 12.23
C HIS A 164 -2.85 12.13 11.33
N TYR A 165 -2.90 13.17 10.50
CA TYR A 165 -1.82 13.58 9.60
C TYR A 165 -0.67 14.33 10.30
N ASP A 166 -0.88 14.81 11.52
CA ASP A 166 0.12 15.60 12.26
C ASP A 166 0.36 15.16 13.70
N VAL A 167 -0.43 14.24 14.25
CA VAL A 167 -0.19 13.66 15.57
C VAL A 167 1.02 12.72 15.58
N VAL A 168 1.80 12.78 16.67
CA VAL A 168 2.93 11.87 16.89
C VAL A 168 2.45 10.49 17.38
N PRO A 169 3.22 9.42 17.16
CA PRO A 169 2.81 8.06 17.55
C PRO A 169 2.50 7.88 19.04
N ASN A 170 3.26 8.56 19.92
CA ASN A 170 3.07 8.59 21.36
C ASN A 170 3.83 9.78 21.97
N ASP A 171 3.60 10.03 23.27
CA ASP A 171 4.21 11.14 24.01
C ASP A 171 5.73 11.01 24.21
N SER A 172 6.29 9.81 24.01
CA SER A 172 7.74 9.57 24.06
C SER A 172 8.44 9.88 22.74
N PHE A 173 7.71 10.31 21.70
CA PHE A 173 8.30 10.69 20.43
C PHE A 173 9.20 11.94 20.61
N PRO A 174 10.45 11.93 20.12
CA PRO A 174 11.37 13.04 20.34
C PRO A 174 10.82 14.38 19.83
N ALA A 175 11.00 15.44 20.62
CA ALA A 175 10.75 16.80 20.15
C ALA A 175 11.71 17.12 19.00
N MET A 176 11.17 17.65 17.90
CA MET A 176 11.94 17.99 16.71
C MET A 176 11.30 19.15 15.95
N SER A 177 12.06 19.78 15.04
CA SER A 177 11.52 20.80 14.16
C SER A 177 10.38 20.24 13.31
N TRP A 178 9.45 21.10 12.89
CA TRP A 178 8.28 20.70 12.08
C TRP A 178 8.69 19.92 10.82
N PHE A 179 9.80 20.29 10.19
CA PHE A 179 10.30 19.62 8.99
C PHE A 179 10.82 18.21 9.31
N MET A 180 11.60 18.07 10.38
CA MET A 180 12.10 16.75 10.80
C MET A 180 10.96 15.84 11.25
N LYS A 181 9.94 16.41 11.92
CA LYS A 181 8.70 15.69 12.24
C LYS A 181 8.06 15.15 10.97
N TRP A 182 7.87 16.01 9.95
CA TRP A 182 7.34 15.59 8.67
C TRP A 182 8.18 14.50 7.99
N VAL A 183 9.52 14.59 8.03
CA VAL A 183 10.39 13.54 7.49
C VAL A 183 10.11 12.19 8.14
N PHE A 184 10.06 12.13 9.48
CA PHE A 184 9.96 10.88 10.22
C PHE A 184 8.56 10.29 10.32
N ILE A 185 7.51 11.10 10.43
CA ILE A 185 6.13 10.59 10.55
C ILE A 185 5.35 10.68 9.24
N GLY A 186 5.75 11.55 8.33
CA GLY A 186 5.12 11.75 7.02
C GLY A 186 5.89 11.09 5.88
N ALA A 187 6.95 11.72 5.40
CA ALA A 187 7.65 11.33 4.18
C ALA A 187 8.15 9.88 4.21
N ILE A 188 8.93 9.51 5.25
CA ILE A 188 9.50 8.16 5.37
C ILE A 188 8.40 7.09 5.43
N PRO A 189 7.38 7.16 6.31
CA PRO A 189 6.34 6.15 6.34
C PRO A 189 5.50 6.12 5.06
N GLN A 190 5.15 7.26 4.45
CA GLN A 190 4.35 7.26 3.22
C GLN A 190 5.07 6.55 2.06
N ILE A 191 6.40 6.70 1.95
CA ILE A 191 7.16 6.10 0.84
C ILE A 191 7.69 4.71 1.18
N LEU A 192 8.27 4.50 2.37
CA LEU A 192 8.99 3.28 2.74
C LEU A 192 8.19 2.30 3.59
N LEU A 193 7.00 2.67 4.07
CA LEU A 193 6.08 1.75 4.75
C LEU A 193 4.83 1.52 3.90
N TRP A 194 4.14 2.59 3.51
CA TRP A 194 2.81 2.48 2.92
C TRP A 194 2.80 2.06 1.44
N ILE A 195 3.80 2.42 0.64
CA ILE A 195 3.94 1.90 -0.73
C ILE A 195 4.29 0.40 -0.68
N PRO A 196 5.31 -0.05 0.08
CA PRO A 196 5.55 -1.47 0.26
C PRO A 196 4.35 -2.26 0.79
N PHE A 197 3.61 -1.72 1.77
CA PHE A 197 2.34 -2.31 2.24
C PHE A 197 1.37 -2.54 1.08
N THR A 198 1.20 -1.53 0.23
CA THR A 198 0.32 -1.59 -0.95
C THR A 198 0.77 -2.68 -1.92
N ILE A 199 2.07 -2.84 -2.14
CA ILE A 199 2.65 -3.88 -2.99
C ILE A 199 2.42 -5.28 -2.39
N ILE A 200 2.68 -5.47 -1.10
CA ILE A 200 2.58 -6.77 -0.42
C ILE A 200 1.13 -7.24 -0.38
N ILE A 201 0.23 -6.39 0.14
CA ILE A 201 -1.19 -6.74 0.31
C ILE A 201 -1.89 -6.77 -1.05
N GLY A 202 -1.67 -5.79 -1.91
CA GLY A 202 -2.21 -5.81 -3.27
C GLY A 202 -1.70 -7.00 -4.08
N GLY A 203 -0.42 -7.35 -3.93
CA GLY A 203 0.21 -8.50 -4.57
C GLY A 203 -0.38 -9.83 -4.10
N LEU A 204 -0.64 -9.98 -2.79
CA LEU A 204 -1.31 -11.15 -2.22
C LEU A 204 -2.69 -11.36 -2.84
N PHE A 205 -3.57 -10.36 -2.74
CA PHE A 205 -4.95 -10.47 -3.22
C PHE A 205 -5.03 -10.57 -4.74
N GLY A 206 -4.14 -9.88 -5.46
CA GLY A 206 -4.00 -10.01 -6.91
C GLY A 206 -3.57 -11.43 -7.31
N SER A 207 -2.59 -12.01 -6.63
CA SER A 207 -2.12 -13.38 -6.88
C SER A 207 -3.18 -14.44 -6.56
N ILE A 208 -3.94 -14.27 -5.46
CA ILE A 208 -5.11 -15.11 -5.14
C ILE A 208 -6.13 -15.05 -6.30
N THR A 209 -6.46 -13.85 -6.77
CA THR A 209 -7.40 -13.65 -7.87
C THR A 209 -6.94 -14.37 -9.14
N ALA A 210 -5.65 -14.27 -9.48
CA ALA A 210 -5.10 -14.98 -10.63
C ALA A 210 -5.13 -16.50 -10.48
N ALA A 211 -4.85 -17.03 -9.28
CA ALA A 211 -4.92 -18.45 -9.00
C ALA A 211 -6.35 -19.00 -9.15
N LEU A 212 -7.35 -18.25 -8.67
CA LEU A 212 -8.76 -18.62 -8.81
C LEU A 212 -9.21 -18.65 -10.27
N LYS A 213 -8.79 -17.66 -11.07
CA LYS A 213 -9.08 -17.64 -12.52
C LYS A 213 -8.38 -18.77 -13.29
N GLY A 214 -7.16 -19.14 -12.93
CA GLY A 214 -6.40 -20.21 -13.59
C GLY A 214 -7.00 -21.60 -13.39
N ARG A 215 -7.64 -21.86 -12.24
CA ARG A 215 -8.28 -23.16 -11.94
C ARG A 215 -9.56 -23.43 -12.74
N GLY A 216 -10.24 -22.38 -13.23
CA GLY A 216 -11.48 -22.51 -14.00
C GLY A 216 -11.29 -22.83 -15.49
N ALA A 217 -10.04 -22.89 -15.98
CA ALA A 217 -9.73 -23.04 -17.41
C ALA A 217 -9.36 -24.47 -17.83
N VAL A 218 -9.62 -25.49 -16.99
CA VAL A 218 -9.46 -26.90 -17.39
C VAL A 218 -10.60 -27.24 -18.36
N PRO A 219 -10.33 -27.59 -19.63
CA PRO A 219 -11.36 -28.07 -20.52
C PRO A 219 -11.97 -29.34 -19.92
N LYS A 220 -13.30 -29.39 -19.78
CA LYS A 220 -13.97 -30.68 -19.57
C LYS A 220 -13.55 -31.58 -20.72
N ALA A 221 -12.89 -32.70 -20.42
CA ALA A 221 -12.65 -33.73 -21.41
C ALA A 221 -14.00 -34.15 -21.99
N THR A 222 -14.16 -33.97 -23.30
CA THR A 222 -15.31 -34.50 -24.03
C THR A 222 -15.22 -36.02 -23.96
N PRO A 223 -16.24 -36.74 -23.45
CA PRO A 223 -16.26 -38.19 -23.54
C PRO A 223 -16.27 -38.60 -25.02
N ALA A 224 -15.41 -39.55 -25.37
CA ALA A 224 -15.45 -40.26 -26.65
C ALA A 224 -16.61 -41.27 -26.68
#